data_AF-A0A812SHQ6-F1
#
_entry.id   AF-A0A812SHQ6-F1
#
_cell.length_a   1.000
_cell.length_b   1.000
_cell.length_c   1.000
_cell.angle_alpha   90.00
_cell.angle_beta   90.00
_cell.angle_gamma   90.00
#
_symmetry.space_group_name_H-M   'P 1'
#
loop_
_entity.id
_entity.type
_entity.pdbx_description
1 polymer ?
#
loop_
_entity_poly.entity_id
_entity_poly.type
_entity_poly.pdbx_seq_one_letter_code
_entity_poly.pdbx_strand_id
1 'polypeptide(L)'
;MHDPHTQEFRLDRRYRGEVPSPFEPSLLESPLWVNSFHKKKAVKVESIEEDGVAEKIYANWIKEELQKEAACLELPFSVVFLASFAFFALGYLAQDVVMSVENSIETDITENANFAFEGYFGNKVIGDVNSFADFWSWTHLASMGIGRSIVICGDETPRRLGLLPLVFPEMPYLYSEGLAEAVPEGYNVSALPQRWLYPGYEKPAPVQNDYLRYNRIIGGLRFRQEVSTDDKATCTHFGEEATFRTWIGKPCTHFTEYELPPDLLATEAFNSAPQRVEWFLPEVEGTSALVQHVIDMEDGCFSARAQNRTCLCQWCNAQVGPHPWLDEQTQRVEVAFITYNAHYGHHPTK
;
A
#
# COMPACT_ATOMS: atom_id res chain seq x y z
N MET A 1 -1.60 -50.18 -2.73
CA MET A 1 -2.37 -49.04 -2.21
C MET A 1 -1.33 -48.09 -1.66
N HIS A 2 -0.94 -47.11 -2.47
CA HIS A 2 0.22 -46.26 -2.22
C HIS A 2 -0.16 -45.08 -1.32
N ASP A 3 0.61 -44.95 -0.26
CA ASP A 3 0.57 -43.90 0.75
C ASP A 3 1.41 -42.71 0.25
N PRO A 4 0.87 -41.49 0.11
CA PRO A 4 1.64 -40.36 -0.34
C PRO A 4 2.31 -39.65 0.85
N HIS A 5 3.64 -39.64 0.79
CA HIS A 5 4.55 -38.92 1.67
C HIS A 5 4.12 -37.48 1.97
N THR A 6 3.87 -37.21 3.24
CA THR A 6 3.86 -35.85 3.82
C THR A 6 5.31 -35.39 3.96
N GLN A 7 5.77 -34.49 3.09
CA GLN A 7 7.04 -33.78 3.29
C GLN A 7 6.79 -32.59 4.21
N GLU A 8 7.13 -32.74 5.49
CA GLU A 8 7.27 -31.61 6.43
C GLU A 8 8.44 -30.72 5.97
N PHE A 9 8.13 -29.55 5.43
CA PHE A 9 9.09 -28.47 5.25
C PHE A 9 9.37 -27.83 6.62
N ARG A 10 10.39 -28.35 7.31
CA ARG A 10 10.93 -27.77 8.54
C ARG A 10 11.80 -26.56 8.18
N LEU A 11 11.21 -25.37 8.16
CA LEU A 11 11.96 -24.12 8.07
C LEU A 11 12.64 -23.83 9.40
N ASP A 12 13.93 -24.16 9.46
CA ASP A 12 14.81 -23.91 10.60
C ASP A 12 15.11 -22.39 10.70
N ARG A 13 14.21 -21.63 11.35
CA ARG A 13 14.45 -20.21 11.68
C ARG A 13 15.35 -20.11 12.93
N ARG A 14 16.65 -20.31 12.75
CA ARG A 14 17.67 -19.67 13.59
C ARG A 14 18.16 -18.39 12.93
N TYR A 15 17.38 -17.33 13.06
CA TYR A 15 17.88 -15.96 12.96
C TYR A 15 17.29 -15.20 14.15
N ARG A 16 17.92 -15.33 15.32
CA ARG A 16 17.88 -14.27 16.33
C ARG A 16 18.80 -13.17 15.81
N GLY A 17 18.25 -12.33 14.93
CA GLY A 17 18.80 -10.99 14.76
C GLY A 17 18.46 -10.23 16.03
N GLU A 18 19.47 -9.98 16.86
CA GLU A 18 19.39 -8.96 17.89
C GLU A 18 18.93 -7.67 17.22
N VAL A 19 17.77 -7.16 17.64
CA VAL A 19 17.26 -5.86 17.22
C VAL A 19 18.27 -4.84 17.76
N PRO A 20 19.01 -4.10 16.90
CA PRO A 20 19.83 -3.02 17.41
C PRO A 20 18.90 -2.02 18.09
N SER A 21 19.21 -1.69 19.34
CA SER A 21 18.50 -0.70 20.14
C SER A 21 18.27 0.58 19.32
N PRO A 22 17.14 1.27 19.52
CA PRO A 22 16.93 2.56 18.89
C PRO A 22 18.14 3.45 19.19
N PHE A 23 18.76 3.93 18.11
CA PHE A 23 19.81 4.94 18.15
C PHE A 23 19.36 6.02 19.15
N GLU A 24 20.01 6.08 20.31
CA GLU A 24 20.02 7.30 21.09
C GLU A 24 20.51 8.39 20.12
N PRO A 25 19.75 9.48 19.92
CA PRO A 25 20.29 10.64 19.25
C PRO A 25 21.39 11.16 20.17
N SER A 26 22.61 10.67 19.94
CA SER A 26 23.82 11.30 20.44
C SER A 26 23.71 12.74 20.02
N LEU A 27 23.47 13.58 21.03
CA LEU A 27 23.40 15.02 20.96
C LEU A 27 24.36 15.47 19.88
N LEU A 28 23.79 16.09 18.85
CA LEU A 28 24.51 16.87 17.87
C LEU A 28 25.12 18.03 18.65
N GLU A 29 26.22 17.75 19.37
CA GLU A 29 27.20 18.72 19.78
C GLU A 29 27.71 19.30 18.46
N SER A 30 27.01 20.34 18.04
CA SER A 30 27.51 21.28 17.06
C SER A 30 28.97 21.54 17.42
N PRO A 31 29.92 21.31 16.50
CA PRO A 31 31.27 21.80 16.71
C PRO A 31 31.12 23.32 16.75
N LEU A 32 31.04 23.85 17.98
CA LEU A 32 31.41 25.22 18.27
C LEU A 32 32.79 25.36 17.67
N TRP A 33 32.84 25.97 16.49
CA TRP A 33 34.03 26.57 15.92
C TRP A 33 34.48 27.62 16.93
N VAL A 34 35.17 27.15 17.97
CA VAL A 34 35.96 27.99 18.86
C VAL A 34 37.04 28.55 17.97
N ASN A 35 36.77 29.77 17.48
CA ASN A 35 37.73 30.66 16.87
C ASN A 35 38.86 30.88 17.88
N SER A 36 39.80 29.93 17.92
CA SER A 36 41.11 30.12 18.49
C SER A 36 41.83 31.10 17.57
N PHE A 37 41.55 32.39 17.78
CA PHE A 37 42.37 33.48 17.31
C PHE A 37 43.76 33.26 17.91
N HIS A 38 44.62 32.57 17.17
CA HIS A 38 46.05 32.56 17.44
C HIS A 38 46.51 34.01 17.47
N LYS A 39 46.76 34.52 18.68
CA LYS A 39 47.48 35.77 18.93
C LYS A 39 48.77 35.73 18.12
N LYS A 40 48.77 36.39 16.96
CA LYS A 40 49.98 36.65 16.19
C LYS A 40 50.88 37.52 17.06
N LYS A 41 51.87 36.89 17.72
CA LYS A 41 52.96 37.63 18.34
C LYS A 41 53.64 38.41 17.22
N ALA A 42 53.65 39.74 17.36
CA ALA A 42 54.39 40.62 16.49
C ALA A 42 55.88 40.23 16.58
N VAL A 43 56.38 39.59 15.52
CA VAL A 43 57.80 39.32 15.35
C VAL A 43 58.43 40.67 15.01
N LYS A 44 59.22 41.18 15.96
CA LYS A 44 60.02 42.39 15.79
C LYS A 44 61.16 42.04 14.84
N VAL A 45 61.05 42.49 13.60
CA VAL A 45 62.08 42.31 12.57
C VAL A 45 63.19 43.31 12.86
N GLU A 46 64.24 42.83 13.51
CA GLU A 46 65.51 43.56 13.63
C GLU A 46 66.29 43.52 12.31
N SER A 47 67.13 44.53 12.17
CA SER A 47 67.75 45.04 10.96
C SER A 47 68.45 43.99 10.09
N ILE A 48 68.26 44.20 8.78
CA ILE A 48 68.75 43.45 7.63
C ILE A 48 70.29 43.35 7.66
N GLU A 49 70.79 42.16 7.99
CA GLU A 49 72.06 41.64 7.44
C GLU A 49 71.72 40.81 6.19
N GLU A 50 72.54 40.96 5.15
CA GLU A 50 72.40 40.29 3.85
C GLU A 50 72.63 38.78 3.98
N ASP A 51 71.70 37.99 4.53
CA ASP A 51 71.87 36.53 4.59
C ASP A 51 70.54 35.76 4.71
N GLY A 52 70.35 34.81 3.78
CA GLY A 52 69.42 33.67 3.76
C GLY A 52 68.06 33.74 4.47
N VAL A 53 66.97 33.55 3.73
CA VAL A 53 65.64 33.23 4.31
C VAL A 53 65.73 31.94 5.12
N ALA A 54 65.27 31.96 6.38
CA ALA A 54 65.23 30.77 7.23
C ALA A 54 64.38 29.66 6.57
N GLU A 55 65.02 28.51 6.31
CA GLU A 55 64.47 27.36 5.58
C GLU A 55 63.06 26.94 6.06
N LYS A 56 62.82 27.01 7.37
CA LYS A 56 61.55 26.64 7.98
C LYS A 56 60.37 27.53 7.51
N ILE A 57 60.59 28.82 7.31
CA ILE A 57 59.54 29.74 6.85
C ILE A 57 59.16 29.38 5.41
N TYR A 58 60.17 29.11 4.58
CA TYR A 58 59.97 28.72 3.19
C TYR A 58 59.28 27.35 3.06
N ALA A 59 59.68 26.36 3.86
CA ALA A 59 59.05 25.03 3.88
C ALA A 59 57.58 25.07 4.31
N ASN A 60 57.24 25.90 5.31
CA ASN A 60 55.85 26.09 5.74
C ASN A 60 55.02 26.75 4.65
N TRP A 61 55.55 27.79 4.00
CA TRP A 61 54.86 28.45 2.89
C TRP A 61 54.60 27.48 1.72
N ILE A 62 55.59 26.68 1.32
CA ILE A 62 55.42 25.64 0.30
C ILE A 62 54.32 24.66 0.69
N LYS A 63 54.28 24.22 1.95
CA LYS A 63 53.25 23.28 2.43
C LYS A 63 51.85 23.88 2.36
N GLU A 64 51.70 25.16 2.70
CA GLU A 64 50.41 25.87 2.60
C GLU A 64 49.97 26.00 1.13
N GLU A 65 50.87 26.34 0.21
CA GLU A 65 50.54 26.41 -1.21
C GLU A 65 50.17 25.04 -1.79
N LEU A 66 50.92 23.98 -1.46
CA LEU A 66 50.59 22.60 -1.84
C LEU A 66 49.22 22.16 -1.32
N GLN A 67 48.85 22.54 -0.11
CA GLN A 67 47.52 22.24 0.45
C GLN A 67 46.41 23.01 -0.24
N LYS A 68 46.62 24.28 -0.61
CA LYS A 68 45.66 25.06 -1.40
C LYS A 68 45.48 24.48 -2.79
N GLU A 69 46.57 24.08 -3.45
CA GLU A 69 46.52 23.42 -4.76
C GLU A 69 45.75 22.09 -4.68
N ALA A 70 46.02 21.27 -3.66
CA ALA A 70 45.29 20.02 -3.44
C ALA A 70 43.78 20.26 -3.22
N ALA A 71 43.42 21.21 -2.37
CA ALA A 71 42.02 21.56 -2.13
C ALA A 71 41.32 22.09 -3.40
N CYS A 72 42.01 22.90 -4.21
CA CYS A 72 41.50 23.37 -5.50
C CYS A 72 41.33 22.22 -6.52
N LEU A 73 42.15 21.18 -6.45
CA LEU A 73 42.06 20.01 -7.34
C LEU A 73 40.98 19.01 -6.90
N GLU A 74 40.63 18.95 -5.62
CA GLU A 74 39.55 18.09 -5.11
C GLU A 74 38.15 18.60 -5.49
N LEU A 75 37.96 19.93 -5.50
CA LEU A 75 36.67 20.56 -5.79
C LEU A 75 36.04 20.14 -7.14
N PRO A 76 36.72 20.21 -8.30
CA PRO A 76 36.12 19.79 -9.56
C PRO A 76 35.71 18.31 -9.56
N PHE A 77 36.48 17.44 -8.88
CA PHE A 77 36.11 16.03 -8.75
C PHE A 77 34.84 15.85 -7.93
N SER A 78 34.70 16.58 -6.81
CA SER A 78 33.45 16.55 -6.01
C SER A 78 32.25 17.08 -6.80
N VAL A 79 32.44 18.13 -7.61
CA VAL A 79 31.36 18.70 -8.44
C VAL A 79 30.93 17.71 -9.52
N VAL A 80 31.88 17.06 -10.19
CA VAL A 80 31.58 16.01 -11.18
C VAL A 80 30.87 14.83 -10.52
N PHE A 81 31.30 14.41 -9.33
CA PHE A 81 30.65 13.34 -8.59
C PHE A 81 29.20 13.72 -8.21
N LEU A 82 28.99 14.90 -7.63
CA LEU A 82 27.65 15.39 -7.28
C LEU A 82 26.75 15.54 -8.51
N ALA A 83 27.28 16.07 -9.62
CA ALA A 83 26.53 16.18 -10.86
C ALA A 83 26.16 14.80 -11.40
N SER A 84 27.10 13.84 -11.40
CA SER A 84 26.83 12.47 -11.84
C SER A 84 25.77 11.80 -10.98
N PHE A 85 25.87 11.94 -9.65
CA PHE A 85 24.88 11.43 -8.72
C PHE A 85 23.50 12.07 -8.95
N ALA A 86 23.43 13.38 -9.16
CA ALA A 86 22.18 14.08 -9.47
C ALA A 86 21.57 13.58 -10.78
N PHE A 87 22.36 13.39 -11.84
CA PHE A 87 21.86 12.83 -13.10
C PHE A 87 21.37 11.39 -12.94
N PHE A 88 22.08 10.54 -12.20
CA PHE A 88 21.63 9.18 -11.91
C PHE A 88 20.36 9.17 -11.06
N ALA A 89 20.27 10.02 -10.03
CA ALA A 89 19.10 10.12 -9.18
C ALA A 89 17.87 10.58 -9.98
N LEU A 90 18.00 11.63 -10.79
CA LEU A 90 16.91 12.14 -11.62
C LEU A 90 16.50 11.14 -12.72
N GLY A 91 17.47 10.50 -13.37
CA GLY A 91 17.20 9.52 -14.42
C GLY A 91 16.61 8.21 -13.92
N TYR A 92 16.92 7.82 -12.68
CA TYR A 92 16.42 6.57 -12.08
C TYR A 92 15.06 6.74 -11.41
N LEU A 93 14.80 7.88 -10.76
CA LEU A 93 13.62 8.03 -9.91
C LEU A 93 12.32 8.21 -10.70
N ALA A 94 12.38 8.73 -11.94
CA ALA A 94 11.22 8.93 -12.83
C ALA A 94 9.95 9.40 -12.09
N GLN A 95 10.12 10.35 -11.17
CA GLN A 95 9.15 10.63 -10.12
C GLN A 95 7.82 11.19 -10.66
N ASP A 96 7.86 11.85 -11.81
CA ASP A 96 6.68 12.33 -12.53
C ASP A 96 5.78 11.19 -13.00
N VAL A 97 6.37 10.11 -13.51
CA VAL A 97 5.64 8.92 -13.96
C VAL A 97 5.06 8.17 -12.76
N VAL A 98 5.87 7.97 -11.71
CA VAL A 98 5.43 7.29 -10.48
C VAL A 98 4.26 8.03 -9.85
N MET A 99 4.40 9.34 -9.64
CA MET A 99 3.34 10.17 -9.05
C MET A 99 2.06 10.17 -9.92
N SER A 100 2.19 10.17 -11.25
CA SER A 100 1.02 10.10 -12.13
C SER A 100 0.29 8.76 -12.02
N VAL A 101 1.02 7.65 -11.89
CA VAL A 101 0.41 6.32 -11.75
C VAL A 101 -0.24 6.20 -10.36
N GLU A 102 0.46 6.60 -9.30
CA GLU A 102 -0.06 6.61 -7.93
C GLU A 102 -1.34 7.43 -7.82
N ASN A 103 -1.32 8.68 -8.29
CA ASN A 103 -2.50 9.54 -8.31
C ASN A 103 -3.64 8.92 -9.11
N SER A 104 -3.36 8.26 -10.25
CA SER A 104 -4.42 7.64 -11.04
C SER A 104 -5.10 6.49 -10.31
N ILE A 105 -4.35 5.70 -9.53
CA ILE A 105 -4.87 4.60 -8.72
C ILE A 105 -5.62 5.16 -7.51
N GLU A 106 -5.06 6.17 -6.84
CA GLU A 106 -5.69 6.83 -5.70
C GLU A 106 -7.02 7.46 -6.10
N THR A 107 -7.05 8.27 -7.16
CA THR A 107 -8.28 8.89 -7.67
C THR A 107 -9.29 7.83 -8.11
N ASP A 108 -8.87 6.75 -8.74
CA ASP A 108 -9.79 5.68 -9.14
C ASP A 108 -10.43 4.99 -7.93
N ILE A 109 -9.65 4.63 -6.91
CA ILE A 109 -10.20 4.01 -5.69
C ILE A 109 -11.04 5.01 -4.90
N THR A 110 -10.61 6.25 -4.76
CA THR A 110 -11.30 7.24 -3.92
C THR A 110 -12.55 7.78 -4.57
N GLU A 111 -12.58 7.98 -5.89
CA GLU A 111 -13.72 8.59 -6.59
C GLU A 111 -14.64 7.58 -7.27
N ASN A 112 -14.10 6.47 -7.81
CA ASN A 112 -14.88 5.48 -8.56
C ASN A 112 -15.31 4.27 -7.72
N ALA A 113 -14.59 3.92 -6.64
CA ALA A 113 -15.04 2.89 -5.70
C ALA A 113 -16.11 3.48 -4.77
N ASN A 114 -17.34 3.52 -5.26
CA ASN A 114 -18.47 4.12 -4.58
C ASN A 114 -19.45 3.07 -4.06
N PHE A 115 -20.18 3.44 -3.02
CA PHE A 115 -21.26 2.62 -2.48
C PHE A 115 -22.45 3.49 -2.15
N ALA A 116 -23.65 2.95 -2.30
CA ALA A 116 -24.84 3.59 -1.78
C ALA A 116 -25.95 2.55 -1.78
N PHE A 117 -26.74 2.56 -0.71
CA PHE A 117 -27.99 1.82 -0.64
C PHE A 117 -28.88 2.22 -1.82
N GLU A 118 -29.65 1.27 -2.34
CA GLU A 118 -30.45 1.39 -3.57
C GLU A 118 -31.23 2.72 -3.64
N GLY A 119 -31.18 3.41 -4.80
CA GLY A 119 -31.94 4.64 -5.09
C GLY A 119 -31.12 5.92 -5.28
N TYR A 120 -31.79 7.07 -5.21
CA TYR A 120 -31.25 8.44 -5.40
C TYR A 120 -30.34 8.93 -4.25
N PHE A 121 -29.59 8.03 -3.62
CA PHE A 121 -28.59 8.41 -2.63
C PHE A 121 -27.37 9.05 -3.31
N GLY A 122 -26.75 10.00 -2.63
CA GLY A 122 -25.57 10.71 -3.13
C GLY A 122 -24.38 9.79 -3.39
N ASN A 123 -23.39 10.29 -4.14
CA ASN A 123 -22.11 9.63 -4.30
C ASN A 123 -21.44 9.52 -2.91
N LYS A 124 -21.32 8.31 -2.37
CA LYS A 124 -20.49 8.05 -1.18
C LYS A 124 -19.24 7.31 -1.59
N VAL A 125 -18.12 7.78 -1.07
CA VAL A 125 -16.77 7.28 -1.34
C VAL A 125 -16.20 6.60 -0.10
N ILE A 126 -14.98 6.06 -0.19
CA ILE A 126 -14.28 5.45 0.97
C ILE A 126 -14.24 6.37 2.20
N GLY A 127 -14.18 7.69 2.01
CA GLY A 127 -14.22 8.68 3.10
C GLY A 127 -15.56 8.75 3.85
N ASP A 128 -16.64 8.20 3.29
CA ASP A 128 -17.98 8.15 3.89
C ASP A 128 -18.28 6.82 4.58
N VAL A 129 -17.33 5.88 4.62
CA VAL A 129 -17.48 4.59 5.30
C VAL A 129 -17.44 4.81 6.81
N ASN A 130 -18.59 4.73 7.46
CA ASN A 130 -18.72 4.98 8.91
C ASN A 130 -19.21 3.78 9.73
N SER A 131 -19.47 2.64 9.10
CA SER A 131 -19.98 1.42 9.74
C SER A 131 -19.49 0.15 9.04
N PHE A 132 -19.59 -1.00 9.71
CA PHE A 132 -19.23 -2.29 9.09
C PHE A 132 -20.10 -2.63 7.88
N ALA A 133 -21.39 -2.26 7.91
CA ALA A 133 -22.28 -2.45 6.77
C ALA A 133 -21.86 -1.56 5.58
N ASP A 134 -21.44 -0.32 5.84
CA ASP A 134 -20.91 0.57 4.81
C ASP A 134 -19.59 0.05 4.24
N PHE A 135 -18.71 -0.53 5.08
CA PHE A 135 -17.45 -1.13 4.62
C PHE A 135 -17.70 -2.33 3.71
N TRP A 136 -18.60 -3.25 4.09
CA TRP A 136 -18.91 -4.41 3.26
C TRP A 136 -19.61 -3.98 1.97
N SER A 137 -20.53 -3.01 2.05
CA SER A 137 -21.11 -2.38 0.86
C SER A 137 -20.01 -1.82 -0.04
N TRP A 138 -19.13 -0.96 0.45
CA TRP A 138 -18.00 -0.45 -0.33
C TRP A 138 -17.13 -1.56 -0.94
N THR A 139 -16.89 -2.65 -0.21
CA THR A 139 -16.04 -3.75 -0.67
C THR A 139 -16.69 -4.54 -1.81
N HIS A 140 -17.97 -4.94 -1.68
CA HIS A 140 -18.60 -5.90 -2.59
C HIS A 140 -19.73 -5.37 -3.46
N LEU A 141 -20.20 -4.12 -3.32
CA LEU A 141 -21.35 -3.59 -4.08
C LEU A 141 -21.04 -3.42 -5.58
N ALA A 142 -20.86 -4.53 -6.30
CA ALA A 142 -21.50 -4.69 -7.57
C ALA A 142 -22.96 -4.95 -7.22
N SER A 143 -23.87 -4.07 -7.66
CA SER A 143 -25.30 -4.23 -7.40
C SER A 143 -25.70 -5.69 -7.61
N MET A 144 -26.00 -6.39 -6.51
CA MET A 144 -26.28 -7.81 -6.50
C MET A 144 -27.69 -8.02 -7.07
N GLY A 145 -27.86 -7.76 -8.36
CA GLY A 145 -29.02 -8.14 -9.16
C GLY A 145 -29.05 -9.63 -9.44
N ILE A 146 -28.64 -10.47 -8.48
CA ILE A 146 -28.69 -11.92 -8.58
C ILE A 146 -30.09 -12.34 -8.14
N GLY A 147 -31.04 -12.34 -9.08
CA GLY A 147 -32.31 -13.04 -8.86
C GLY A 147 -33.49 -12.60 -9.72
N ARG A 148 -33.44 -11.43 -10.36
CA ARG A 148 -34.49 -11.04 -11.32
C ARG A 148 -33.87 -10.42 -12.56
N SER A 149 -33.81 -11.22 -13.61
CA SER A 149 -33.92 -10.73 -14.99
C SER A 149 -35.08 -9.72 -15.04
N ILE A 150 -34.90 -8.58 -15.74
CA ILE A 150 -35.79 -7.37 -15.82
C ILE A 150 -35.31 -6.26 -14.85
N VAL A 151 -34.76 -5.11 -15.26
CA VAL A 151 -35.16 -4.16 -16.32
C VAL A 151 -33.93 -3.43 -16.89
N ILE A 152 -33.96 -3.19 -18.20
CA ILE A 152 -33.15 -2.22 -18.95
C ILE A 152 -33.45 -0.82 -18.40
N CYS A 153 -32.58 -0.26 -17.56
CA CYS A 153 -32.57 1.20 -17.36
C CYS A 153 -31.94 1.81 -18.61
N GLY A 154 -32.79 2.30 -19.51
CA GLY A 154 -32.39 3.24 -20.56
C GLY A 154 -31.97 4.58 -19.94
N ASP A 155 -30.90 5.12 -20.50
CA ASP A 155 -30.30 6.45 -20.33
C ASP A 155 -29.86 6.91 -18.91
N GLU A 156 -28.55 7.20 -18.84
CA GLU A 156 -27.88 8.18 -17.95
C GLU A 156 -27.93 7.98 -16.43
N THR A 157 -28.12 6.77 -15.91
CA THR A 157 -27.92 6.56 -14.47
C THR A 157 -26.42 6.41 -14.12
N PRO A 158 -25.89 7.22 -13.19
CA PRO A 158 -24.49 7.16 -12.80
C PRO A 158 -24.15 5.79 -12.22
N ARG A 159 -23.10 5.19 -12.78
CA ARG A 159 -22.63 3.83 -12.50
C ARG A 159 -22.04 3.77 -11.09
N ARG A 160 -22.28 2.66 -10.39
CA ARG A 160 -21.68 2.43 -9.07
C ARG A 160 -20.91 1.12 -9.06
N LEU A 161 -19.64 1.18 -8.67
CA LEU A 161 -18.72 0.05 -8.60
C LEU A 161 -18.14 0.02 -7.18
N GLY A 162 -18.40 -1.04 -6.43
CA GLY A 162 -17.62 -1.32 -5.22
C GLY A 162 -16.14 -1.58 -5.54
N LEU A 163 -15.30 -1.69 -4.52
CA LEU A 163 -13.85 -1.93 -4.67
C LEU A 163 -13.55 -3.18 -5.50
N LEU A 164 -14.11 -4.33 -5.12
CA LEU A 164 -13.80 -5.58 -5.81
C LEU A 164 -14.20 -5.54 -7.30
N PRO A 165 -15.40 -5.08 -7.65
CA PRO A 165 -15.74 -4.85 -9.04
C PRO A 165 -14.72 -3.94 -9.72
N LEU A 166 -14.44 -2.76 -9.15
CA LEU A 166 -13.49 -1.80 -9.74
C LEU A 166 -12.11 -2.43 -10.03
N VAL A 167 -11.58 -3.19 -9.07
CA VAL A 167 -10.26 -3.79 -9.14
C VAL A 167 -10.24 -5.00 -10.09
N PHE A 168 -11.35 -5.72 -10.25
CA PHE A 168 -11.47 -6.90 -11.12
C PHE A 168 -12.49 -6.70 -12.27
N PRO A 169 -12.10 -6.09 -13.42
CA PRO A 169 -12.88 -5.94 -14.67
C PRO A 169 -13.74 -7.13 -15.08
N GLU A 170 -13.22 -8.33 -14.81
CA GLU A 170 -13.83 -9.57 -15.25
C GLU A 170 -14.98 -10.05 -14.37
N MET A 171 -15.20 -9.43 -13.21
CA MET A 171 -16.40 -9.79 -12.46
C MET A 171 -17.62 -9.46 -13.32
N PRO A 172 -18.65 -10.32 -13.31
CA PRO A 172 -19.83 -10.11 -14.13
C PRO A 172 -20.59 -8.87 -13.65
N TYR A 173 -20.17 -7.71 -14.11
CA TYR A 173 -20.87 -6.45 -14.03
C TYR A 173 -21.06 -5.94 -15.44
N LEU A 174 -22.26 -5.41 -15.70
CA LEU A 174 -22.56 -4.81 -17.00
C LEU A 174 -21.83 -3.47 -17.09
N TYR A 175 -20.81 -3.38 -17.97
CA TYR A 175 -20.36 -2.10 -18.50
C TYR A 175 -21.54 -1.43 -19.21
N SER A 176 -21.95 -0.24 -18.78
CA SER A 176 -23.07 0.43 -19.43
C SER A 176 -22.68 1.22 -20.68
N GLU A 177 -21.40 1.51 -20.98
CA GLU A 177 -21.08 2.34 -22.17
C GLU A 177 -19.74 2.01 -22.88
N GLY A 178 -19.84 1.75 -24.19
CA GLY A 178 -19.02 2.42 -25.20
C GLY A 178 -17.52 2.09 -25.31
N LEU A 179 -17.12 0.82 -25.42
CA LEU A 179 -15.76 0.47 -25.92
C LEU A 179 -15.48 0.92 -27.39
N ALA A 180 -16.32 1.68 -28.10
CA ALA A 180 -16.08 1.97 -29.52
C ALA A 180 -14.98 3.03 -29.79
N GLU A 181 -14.73 4.01 -28.90
CA GLU A 181 -14.04 5.27 -29.30
C GLU A 181 -12.60 5.52 -28.78
N ALA A 182 -11.91 4.53 -28.19
CA ALA A 182 -10.57 4.70 -27.58
C ALA A 182 -9.45 3.87 -28.24
N VAL A 183 -9.64 3.46 -29.49
CA VAL A 183 -8.59 2.89 -30.34
C VAL A 183 -7.94 4.06 -31.09
N PRO A 184 -6.62 4.31 -30.97
CA PRO A 184 -5.97 5.37 -31.75
C PRO A 184 -5.95 5.04 -33.25
N GLU A 185 -6.13 6.04 -34.11
CA GLU A 185 -5.94 5.90 -35.57
C GLU A 185 -4.51 5.42 -35.89
N GLY A 186 -4.41 4.22 -36.46
CA GLY A 186 -3.15 3.54 -36.78
C GLY A 186 -2.95 2.19 -36.05
N TYR A 187 -3.78 1.86 -35.07
CA TYR A 187 -3.77 0.52 -34.46
C TYR A 187 -4.38 -0.50 -35.43
N ASN A 188 -3.58 -1.40 -36.01
CA ASN A 188 -4.07 -2.35 -37.02
C ASN A 188 -4.80 -3.54 -36.36
N VAL A 189 -6.07 -3.31 -36.04
CA VAL A 189 -7.01 -4.27 -35.44
C VAL A 189 -7.10 -5.56 -36.24
N SER A 190 -6.93 -5.48 -37.56
CA SER A 190 -6.98 -6.65 -38.44
C SER A 190 -5.82 -7.64 -38.25
N ALA A 191 -4.76 -7.26 -37.53
CA ALA A 191 -3.64 -8.15 -37.17
C ALA A 191 -3.83 -8.87 -35.82
N LEU A 192 -4.84 -8.49 -35.01
CA LEU A 192 -5.15 -9.20 -33.77
C LEU A 192 -5.79 -10.57 -34.09
N PRO A 193 -5.53 -11.62 -33.29
CA PRO A 193 -6.20 -12.90 -33.47
C PRO A 193 -7.72 -12.68 -33.41
N GLN A 194 -8.46 -13.05 -34.46
CA GLN A 194 -9.90 -12.76 -34.57
C GLN A 194 -10.74 -13.17 -33.35
N ARG A 195 -10.28 -14.19 -32.60
CA ARG A 195 -10.89 -14.63 -31.34
C ARG A 195 -10.88 -13.58 -30.21
N TRP A 196 -10.05 -12.54 -30.31
CA TRP A 196 -9.91 -11.48 -29.30
C TRP A 196 -10.64 -10.19 -29.71
N LEU A 197 -11.34 -10.22 -30.84
CA LEU A 197 -12.12 -9.12 -31.38
C LEU A 197 -13.59 -9.49 -31.33
N TYR A 198 -14.41 -8.62 -30.73
CA TYR A 198 -15.85 -8.73 -30.86
C TYR A 198 -16.27 -8.29 -32.27
N PRO A 199 -17.23 -8.97 -32.94
CA PRO A 199 -17.67 -8.56 -34.27
C PRO A 199 -18.22 -7.12 -34.21
N GLY A 200 -17.47 -6.16 -34.77
CA GLY A 200 -17.83 -4.74 -34.82
C GLY A 200 -17.16 -3.81 -33.81
N TYR A 201 -16.21 -4.28 -32.97
CA TYR A 201 -15.49 -3.46 -31.98
C TYR A 201 -13.97 -3.68 -32.05
N GLU A 202 -13.22 -2.57 -32.15
CA GLU A 202 -11.79 -2.55 -32.52
C GLU A 202 -10.78 -2.46 -31.34
N LYS A 203 -11.22 -2.68 -30.10
CA LYS A 203 -10.34 -2.62 -28.90
C LYS A 203 -9.88 -4.00 -28.44
N PRO A 204 -8.66 -4.12 -27.85
CA PRO A 204 -8.30 -5.35 -27.13
C PRO A 204 -9.29 -5.55 -25.98
N ALA A 205 -9.86 -6.76 -25.91
CA ALA A 205 -10.68 -7.15 -24.77
C ALA A 205 -9.83 -7.07 -23.48
N PRO A 206 -10.38 -6.58 -22.35
CA PRO A 206 -9.70 -6.66 -21.07
C PRO A 206 -9.32 -8.11 -20.80
N VAL A 207 -8.07 -8.32 -20.38
CA VAL A 207 -7.53 -9.62 -19.99
C VAL A 207 -7.62 -9.75 -18.47
N GLN A 208 -7.62 -10.98 -17.99
CA GLN A 208 -7.58 -11.28 -16.56
C GLN A 208 -6.49 -10.51 -15.84
N ASN A 209 -6.90 -9.87 -14.74
CA ASN A 209 -6.10 -9.00 -13.89
C ASN A 209 -5.64 -7.68 -14.52
N ASP A 210 -6.13 -7.29 -15.69
CA ASP A 210 -5.96 -5.91 -16.13
C ASP A 210 -6.68 -4.99 -15.12
N TYR A 211 -6.01 -3.94 -14.67
CA TYR A 211 -6.58 -2.92 -13.77
C TYR A 211 -6.25 -1.56 -14.36
N LEU A 212 -7.25 -0.72 -14.60
CA LEU A 212 -7.11 0.41 -15.51
C LEU A 212 -6.57 -0.05 -16.88
N ARG A 213 -6.19 0.87 -17.76
CA ARG A 213 -5.74 0.51 -19.12
C ARG A 213 -4.33 -0.09 -19.17
N TYR A 214 -3.48 0.26 -18.20
CA TYR A 214 -2.03 -0.01 -18.25
C TYR A 214 -1.49 -0.74 -17.03
N ASN A 215 -2.29 -0.87 -15.97
CA ASN A 215 -1.88 -1.59 -14.78
C ASN A 215 -2.41 -3.02 -14.83
N ARG A 216 -1.72 -3.92 -14.15
CA ARG A 216 -2.12 -5.30 -13.96
C ARG A 216 -1.95 -5.67 -12.51
N ILE A 217 -2.91 -6.36 -11.94
CA ILE A 217 -2.79 -6.85 -10.57
C ILE A 217 -1.91 -8.09 -10.60
N ILE A 218 -0.88 -8.10 -9.75
CA ILE A 218 -0.05 -9.28 -9.53
C ILE A 218 -0.64 -10.05 -8.36
N GLY A 219 -1.16 -11.25 -8.64
CA GLY A 219 -1.76 -12.11 -7.64
C GLY A 219 -3.22 -11.74 -7.36
N GLY A 220 -3.46 -10.86 -6.39
CA GLY A 220 -4.82 -10.54 -5.94
C GLY A 220 -4.88 -9.52 -4.80
N LEU A 221 -6.02 -9.45 -4.11
CA LEU A 221 -6.17 -8.61 -2.91
C LEU A 221 -5.88 -9.41 -1.65
N ARG A 222 -5.34 -8.73 -0.66
CA ARG A 222 -5.11 -9.23 0.68
C ARG A 222 -5.87 -8.36 1.67
N PHE A 223 -6.69 -8.99 2.48
CA PHE A 223 -7.35 -8.36 3.62
C PHE A 223 -6.60 -8.78 4.88
N ARG A 224 -6.18 -7.80 5.68
CA ARG A 224 -5.54 -8.00 6.98
C ARG A 224 -6.29 -7.24 8.05
N GLN A 225 -6.35 -7.81 9.24
CA GLN A 225 -7.06 -7.22 10.36
C GLN A 225 -6.19 -7.17 11.61
N GLU A 226 -6.25 -6.02 12.26
CA GLU A 226 -5.79 -5.84 13.64
C GLU A 226 -6.99 -5.93 14.57
N VAL A 227 -6.83 -6.73 15.62
CA VAL A 227 -7.88 -7.05 16.57
C VAL A 227 -7.38 -6.66 17.95
N SER A 228 -8.21 -5.91 18.68
CA SER A 228 -7.97 -5.58 20.08
C SER A 228 -7.89 -6.87 20.89
N THR A 229 -6.84 -7.00 21.71
CA THR A 229 -6.84 -8.04 22.74
C THR A 229 -7.92 -7.72 23.76
N ASP A 230 -8.76 -8.70 24.11
CA ASP A 230 -9.75 -8.59 25.19
C ASP A 230 -9.04 -8.40 26.54
N ASP A 231 -8.68 -7.14 26.84
CA ASP A 231 -8.08 -6.76 28.11
C ASP A 231 -9.16 -6.30 29.08
N LYS A 232 -9.74 -7.30 29.75
CA LYS A 232 -10.74 -7.14 30.79
C LYS A 232 -10.33 -6.14 31.88
N ALA A 233 -9.04 -5.94 32.11
CA ALA A 233 -8.54 -5.05 33.16
C ALA A 233 -8.78 -3.56 32.84
N THR A 234 -8.85 -3.21 31.56
CA THR A 234 -9.04 -1.81 31.11
C THR A 234 -10.50 -1.36 31.13
N CYS A 235 -11.42 -2.31 31.23
CA CYS A 235 -12.85 -2.08 31.12
C CYS A 235 -13.47 -1.61 32.43
N THR A 236 -13.69 -0.30 32.53
CA THR A 236 -14.49 0.27 33.63
C THR A 236 -15.96 -0.04 33.40
N HIS A 237 -16.63 -0.58 34.41
CA HIS A 237 -18.04 -0.96 34.36
C HIS A 237 -18.77 -0.36 35.56
N PHE A 238 -20.04 -0.01 35.36
CA PHE A 238 -20.89 0.47 36.44
C PHE A 238 -21.57 -0.73 37.11
N GLY A 239 -21.21 -1.00 38.37
CA GLY A 239 -21.83 -2.08 39.16
C GLY A 239 -21.09 -3.42 39.06
N GLU A 240 -21.81 -4.54 39.17
CA GLU A 240 -21.24 -5.88 39.17
C GLU A 240 -20.94 -6.35 37.74
N GLU A 241 -19.68 -6.73 37.48
CA GLU A 241 -19.15 -7.15 36.17
C GLU A 241 -20.00 -8.21 35.46
N ALA A 242 -20.50 -9.20 36.22
CA ALA A 242 -21.30 -10.29 35.68
C ALA A 242 -22.62 -9.77 35.06
N THR A 243 -23.32 -8.91 35.78
CA THR A 243 -24.59 -8.31 35.32
C THR A 243 -24.36 -7.42 34.11
N PHE A 244 -23.29 -6.62 34.13
CA PHE A 244 -22.93 -5.75 33.02
C PHE A 244 -22.59 -6.55 31.75
N ARG A 245 -21.86 -7.67 31.89
CA ARG A 245 -21.56 -8.58 30.77
C ARG A 245 -22.79 -9.25 30.21
N THR A 246 -23.70 -9.71 31.05
CA THR A 246 -24.97 -10.30 30.58
C THR A 246 -25.83 -9.25 29.88
N TRP A 247 -25.82 -8.01 30.36
CA TRP A 247 -26.61 -6.92 29.77
C TRP A 247 -26.05 -6.45 28.42
N ILE A 248 -24.74 -6.20 28.31
CA ILE A 248 -24.12 -5.77 27.05
C ILE A 248 -24.05 -6.93 26.05
N GLY A 249 -23.70 -8.13 26.50
CA GLY A 249 -23.56 -9.31 25.63
C GLY A 249 -22.43 -9.19 24.59
N LYS A 250 -21.47 -8.28 24.80
CA LYS A 250 -20.39 -7.95 23.86
C LYS A 250 -19.02 -8.02 24.55
N PRO A 251 -17.95 -8.37 23.81
CA PRO A 251 -16.60 -8.29 24.35
C PRO A 251 -16.28 -6.83 24.69
N CYS A 252 -15.53 -6.62 25.77
CA CYS A 252 -15.06 -5.29 26.10
C CYS A 252 -13.70 -5.07 25.44
N THR A 253 -13.62 -4.06 24.59
CA THR A 253 -12.45 -3.79 23.76
C THR A 253 -11.91 -2.41 24.08
N HIS A 254 -10.60 -2.32 24.24
CA HIS A 254 -9.92 -1.05 24.50
C HIS A 254 -9.47 -0.46 23.16
N PHE A 255 -9.87 0.78 22.91
CA PHE A 255 -9.49 1.54 21.72
C PHE A 255 -8.61 2.70 22.16
N THR A 256 -7.33 2.70 21.78
CA THR A 256 -6.41 3.81 22.09
C THR A 256 -5.72 4.43 20.90
N GLU A 257 -5.71 3.78 19.74
CA GLU A 257 -4.73 4.11 18.70
C GLU A 257 -5.33 4.69 17.41
N TYR A 258 -6.66 4.67 17.23
CA TYR A 258 -7.29 4.99 15.93
C TYR A 258 -8.45 6.00 16.03
N GLU A 259 -8.34 7.01 16.90
CA GLU A 259 -9.31 8.13 16.90
C GLU A 259 -9.17 9.03 15.67
N LEU A 260 -7.99 9.05 15.07
CA LEU A 260 -7.66 9.83 13.88
C LEU A 260 -7.37 8.89 12.70
N PRO A 261 -7.59 9.35 11.45
CA PRO A 261 -7.14 8.61 10.29
C PRO A 261 -5.63 8.32 10.42
N PRO A 262 -5.19 7.08 10.17
CA PRO A 262 -3.80 6.72 10.34
C PRO A 262 -2.93 7.47 9.33
N ASP A 263 -1.76 7.91 9.78
CA ASP A 263 -0.72 8.42 8.88
C ASP A 263 -0.24 7.30 7.96
N LEU A 264 0.12 7.60 6.70
CA LEU A 264 0.55 6.61 5.71
C LEU A 264 1.68 5.72 6.24
N LEU A 265 2.64 6.29 6.96
CA LEU A 265 3.73 5.54 7.58
C LEU A 265 3.25 4.57 8.67
N ALA A 266 2.23 4.98 9.44
CA ALA A 266 1.60 4.10 10.42
C ALA A 266 0.70 3.05 9.76
N THR A 267 0.27 3.26 8.50
CA THR A 267 -0.52 2.27 7.76
C THR A 267 0.28 1.08 7.23
N GLU A 268 1.60 1.10 7.23
CA GLU A 268 2.37 -0.07 6.77
C GLU A 268 2.67 -1.05 7.91
N ALA A 269 2.91 -0.51 9.10
CA ALA A 269 3.22 -1.30 10.29
C ALA A 269 1.93 -1.66 11.04
N PHE A 270 1.85 -2.91 11.48
CA PHE A 270 0.89 -3.32 12.52
C PHE A 270 1.66 -3.40 13.82
N ASN A 271 1.07 -2.90 14.90
CA ASN A 271 1.70 -2.96 16.22
C ASN A 271 1.73 -4.40 16.73
N SER A 272 0.72 -5.19 16.34
CA SER A 272 0.63 -6.62 16.60
C SER A 272 0.72 -7.44 15.31
N ALA A 273 1.11 -8.72 15.41
CA ALA A 273 1.03 -9.61 14.25
C ALA A 273 -0.44 -9.69 13.78
N PRO A 274 -0.74 -9.50 12.48
CA PRO A 274 -2.10 -9.52 11.97
C PRO A 274 -2.75 -10.86 12.31
N GLN A 275 -3.88 -10.83 13.01
CA GLN A 275 -4.51 -12.05 13.51
C GLN A 275 -5.38 -12.74 12.45
N ARG A 276 -5.94 -11.96 11.52
CA ARG A 276 -6.87 -12.45 10.50
C ARG A 276 -6.38 -11.97 9.14
N VAL A 277 -6.15 -12.91 8.23
CA VAL A 277 -5.64 -12.65 6.88
C VAL A 277 -6.44 -13.48 5.89
N GLU A 278 -7.03 -12.83 4.90
CA GLU A 278 -7.76 -13.45 3.81
C GLU A 278 -7.18 -12.98 2.48
N TRP A 279 -7.10 -13.88 1.50
CA TRP A 279 -6.56 -13.61 0.17
C TRP A 279 -7.66 -13.83 -0.86
N PHE A 280 -7.72 -12.94 -1.84
CA PHE A 280 -8.66 -12.96 -2.95
C PHE A 280 -7.87 -13.15 -4.23
N LEU A 281 -7.87 -14.37 -4.76
CA LEU A 281 -7.02 -14.75 -5.89
C LEU A 281 -7.90 -15.01 -7.13
N PRO A 282 -8.14 -14.01 -8.00
CA PRO A 282 -9.03 -14.12 -9.16
C PRO A 282 -8.63 -15.25 -10.11
N GLU A 283 -7.33 -15.53 -10.25
CA GLU A 283 -6.80 -16.60 -11.10
C GLU A 283 -7.18 -18.01 -10.60
N VAL A 284 -7.37 -18.17 -9.30
CA VAL A 284 -7.60 -19.47 -8.66
C VAL A 284 -9.08 -19.69 -8.39
N GLU A 285 -9.76 -18.68 -7.85
CA GLU A 285 -11.10 -18.82 -7.30
C GLU A 285 -12.18 -18.50 -8.35
N GLY A 286 -11.87 -17.63 -9.31
CA GLY A 286 -12.84 -17.09 -10.25
C GLY A 286 -13.77 -16.06 -9.60
N THR A 287 -14.36 -15.19 -10.41
CA THR A 287 -15.03 -13.97 -9.95
C THR A 287 -16.29 -14.23 -9.11
N SER A 288 -17.08 -15.25 -9.45
CA SER A 288 -18.25 -15.64 -8.66
C SER A 288 -17.86 -16.15 -7.27
N ALA A 289 -16.71 -16.82 -7.12
CA ALA A 289 -16.26 -17.30 -5.82
C ALA A 289 -15.74 -16.15 -4.97
N LEU A 290 -15.06 -15.16 -5.55
CA LEU A 290 -14.61 -13.95 -4.84
C LEU A 290 -15.78 -13.21 -4.19
N VAL A 291 -16.90 -13.06 -4.91
CA VAL A 291 -18.11 -12.44 -4.36
C VAL A 291 -18.68 -13.26 -3.19
N GLN A 292 -18.76 -14.59 -3.35
CA GLN A 292 -19.23 -15.47 -2.27
C GLN A 292 -18.27 -15.49 -1.07
N HIS A 293 -16.96 -15.31 -1.30
CA HIS A 293 -15.95 -15.22 -0.25
C HIS A 293 -16.12 -13.95 0.57
N VAL A 294 -16.41 -12.80 -0.04
CA VAL A 294 -16.77 -11.60 0.75
C VAL A 294 -18.06 -11.78 1.51
N ILE A 295 -19.09 -12.37 0.89
CA ILE A 295 -20.36 -12.66 1.60
C ILE A 295 -20.10 -13.56 2.82
N ASP A 296 -19.24 -14.56 2.68
CA ASP A 296 -18.84 -15.44 3.79
C ASP A 296 -18.09 -14.69 4.89
N MET A 297 -17.27 -13.70 4.52
CA MET A 297 -16.57 -12.83 5.48
C MET A 297 -17.56 -11.88 6.19
N GLU A 298 -18.57 -11.37 5.48
CA GLU A 298 -19.58 -10.48 6.04
C GLU A 298 -20.53 -11.21 7.00
N ASP A 299 -21.04 -12.38 6.63
CA ASP A 299 -22.07 -13.10 7.38
C ASP A 299 -21.53 -14.20 8.30
N GLY A 300 -20.22 -14.45 8.28
CA GLY A 300 -19.58 -15.50 9.06
C GLY A 300 -19.95 -16.90 8.61
N CYS A 301 -20.00 -17.13 7.30
CA CYS A 301 -20.44 -18.38 6.66
C CYS A 301 -21.91 -18.76 6.87
N PHE A 302 -22.78 -17.82 7.23
CA PHE A 302 -24.19 -18.13 7.50
C PHE A 302 -24.92 -18.55 6.22
N SER A 303 -24.81 -17.77 5.15
CA SER A 303 -25.40 -18.07 3.84
C SER A 303 -24.83 -19.34 3.24
N ALA A 304 -23.53 -19.60 3.42
CA ALA A 304 -22.88 -20.82 2.96
C ALA A 304 -23.57 -22.07 3.52
N ARG A 305 -23.80 -22.09 4.83
CA ARG A 305 -24.47 -23.20 5.53
C ARG A 305 -25.92 -23.34 5.09
N ALA A 306 -26.64 -22.23 4.92
CA ALA A 306 -28.01 -22.24 4.44
C ALA A 306 -28.14 -22.81 3.01
N GLN A 307 -27.14 -22.56 2.16
CA GLN A 307 -27.06 -23.07 0.78
C GLN A 307 -26.38 -24.43 0.68
N ASN A 308 -25.94 -25.03 1.79
CA ASN A 308 -25.17 -26.28 1.83
C ASN A 308 -23.89 -26.23 0.96
N ARG A 309 -23.22 -25.07 0.90
CA ARG A 309 -21.91 -24.88 0.26
C ARG A 309 -20.81 -24.77 1.30
N THR A 310 -19.56 -25.04 0.89
CA THR A 310 -18.38 -24.82 1.72
C THR A 310 -18.14 -23.32 1.92
N CYS A 311 -17.80 -22.92 3.14
CA CYS A 311 -17.39 -21.55 3.42
C CYS A 311 -16.00 -21.29 2.84
N LEU A 312 -15.84 -20.16 2.16
CA LEU A 312 -14.59 -19.73 1.53
C LEU A 312 -13.71 -18.89 2.47
N CYS A 313 -14.32 -18.18 3.45
CA CYS A 313 -13.58 -17.47 4.49
C CYS A 313 -12.84 -18.48 5.42
N GLN A 314 -11.51 -18.49 5.36
CA GLN A 314 -10.69 -19.46 6.09
C GLN A 314 -10.78 -19.24 7.60
N TRP A 315 -10.68 -17.99 8.04
CA TRP A 315 -10.77 -17.61 9.44
C TRP A 315 -12.17 -17.92 10.01
N CYS A 316 -13.23 -17.54 9.28
CA CYS A 316 -14.62 -17.75 9.70
C CYS A 316 -14.94 -19.25 9.84
N ASN A 317 -14.42 -20.08 8.93
CA ASN A 317 -14.60 -21.53 8.97
C ASN A 317 -13.84 -22.20 10.13
N ALA A 318 -12.77 -21.58 10.64
CA ALA A 318 -12.04 -22.06 11.81
C ALA A 318 -12.76 -21.78 13.14
N GLN A 319 -13.72 -20.87 13.17
CA GLN A 319 -14.47 -20.51 14.38
C GLN A 319 -15.63 -21.46 14.68
N VAL A 320 -15.99 -21.57 15.96
CA VAL A 320 -17.15 -22.35 16.40
C VAL A 320 -18.41 -21.50 16.29
N GLY A 321 -19.15 -21.67 15.19
CA GLY A 321 -20.39 -20.94 14.94
C GLY A 321 -20.26 -19.92 13.81
N PRO A 322 -21.32 -19.14 13.51
CA PRO A 322 -21.25 -18.05 12.55
C PRO A 322 -20.65 -16.81 13.22
N HIS A 323 -19.42 -16.45 12.83
CA HIS A 323 -18.74 -15.26 13.30
C HIS A 323 -18.29 -14.44 12.09
N PRO A 324 -18.79 -13.19 11.92
CA PRO A 324 -18.35 -12.34 10.84
C PRO A 324 -16.86 -12.01 11.01
N TRP A 325 -16.17 -11.82 9.89
CA TRP A 325 -14.75 -11.48 9.88
C TRP A 325 -14.49 -10.14 10.55
N LEU A 326 -15.37 -9.16 10.31
CA LEU A 326 -15.42 -7.91 11.07
C LEU A 326 -16.35 -8.05 12.28
N ASP A 327 -15.78 -7.84 13.45
CA ASP A 327 -16.50 -7.79 14.72
C ASP A 327 -16.10 -6.55 15.53
N GLU A 328 -16.63 -6.42 16.74
CA GLU A 328 -16.40 -5.29 17.65
C GLU A 328 -14.98 -5.25 18.24
N GLN A 329 -14.20 -6.31 18.04
CA GLN A 329 -12.78 -6.33 18.40
C GLN A 329 -11.90 -5.79 17.28
N THR A 330 -12.45 -5.62 16.07
CA THR A 330 -11.72 -5.03 14.96
C THR A 330 -11.31 -3.60 15.28
N GLN A 331 -10.01 -3.34 15.22
CA GLN A 331 -9.47 -1.99 15.36
C GLN A 331 -9.13 -1.40 14.00
N ARG A 332 -8.58 -2.23 13.10
CA ARG A 332 -8.06 -1.78 11.83
C ARG A 332 -8.16 -2.86 10.76
N VAL A 333 -8.48 -2.44 9.54
CA VAL A 333 -8.50 -3.28 8.34
C VAL A 333 -7.55 -2.68 7.32
N GLU A 334 -6.68 -3.51 6.75
CA GLU A 334 -5.83 -3.17 5.61
C GLU A 334 -6.30 -3.99 4.41
N VAL A 335 -6.57 -3.31 3.30
CA VAL A 335 -6.78 -3.94 2.00
C VAL A 335 -5.59 -3.57 1.13
N ALA A 336 -4.84 -4.57 0.70
CA ALA A 336 -3.62 -4.38 -0.08
C ALA A 336 -3.63 -5.22 -1.35
N PHE A 337 -3.13 -4.66 -2.44
CA PHE A 337 -2.88 -5.37 -3.68
C PHE A 337 -1.66 -4.76 -4.36
N ILE A 338 -1.04 -5.52 -5.24
CA ILE A 338 0.15 -5.08 -5.97
C ILE A 338 -0.25 -4.89 -7.43
N THR A 339 0.07 -3.72 -7.98
CA THR A 339 -0.12 -3.44 -9.40
C THR A 339 1.21 -3.37 -10.12
N TYR A 340 1.21 -3.73 -11.39
CA TYR A 340 2.33 -3.64 -12.29
C TYR A 340 1.90 -2.89 -13.54
N ASN A 341 2.56 -1.77 -13.81
CA ASN A 341 2.33 -1.03 -15.03
C ASN A 341 3.19 -1.59 -16.17
N ALA A 342 2.55 -2.27 -17.12
CA ALA A 342 3.24 -2.89 -18.24
C ALA A 342 3.77 -1.88 -19.26
N HIS A 343 3.24 -0.65 -19.29
CA HIS A 343 3.64 0.37 -20.24
C HIS A 343 4.98 1.01 -19.87
N TYR A 344 5.18 1.32 -18.58
CA TYR A 344 6.39 1.97 -18.12
C TYR A 344 7.51 0.98 -17.74
N GLY A 345 7.17 -0.29 -17.45
CA GLY A 345 8.13 -1.28 -16.94
C GLY A 345 8.60 -0.88 -15.54
N HIS A 346 8.41 -1.74 -14.55
CA HIS A 346 8.55 -1.30 -13.16
C HIS A 346 9.98 -0.83 -12.83
N HIS A 347 10.13 0.45 -12.49
CA HIS A 347 11.14 0.90 -11.54
C HIS A 347 10.54 0.65 -10.15
N PRO A 348 11.10 -0.25 -9.32
CA PRO A 348 10.56 -0.50 -7.99
C PRO A 348 10.86 0.72 -7.10
N THR A 349 9.86 1.56 -6.85
CA THR A 349 9.86 2.42 -5.66
C THR A 349 9.46 1.54 -4.48
N LYS A 350 10.32 1.52 -3.46
CA LYS A 350 10.10 0.83 -2.20
C LYS A 350 9.56 1.80 -1.17
#